data_AF-A0A4Y2RT66-F1
#
_entry.id   AF-A0A4Y2RT66-F1
#
_cell.length_a   1.000
_cell.length_b   1.000
_cell.length_c   1.000
_cell.angle_alpha   90.00
_cell.angle_beta   90.00
_cell.angle_gamma   90.00
#
_symmetry.space_group_name_H-M   'P 1'
#
loop_
_entity.id
_entity.type
_entity.pdbx_description
1 polymer ?
#
loop_
_entity_poly.entity_id
_entity_poly.type
_entity_poly.pdbx_seq_one_letter_code
_entity_poly.pdbx_strand_id
1 'polypeptide(L)'
;MKTLAAEKEAVAPCREKVKDRATILGCSNASGSHRVKMTLVEKSKNPRCFKNVNKTALPVHYVHHESDWTNSSSFLEWFHDCSVPEVKKNLKKLKLKKAILLMDNAPAHPDVETLKAESITCIFMPPEHNRHFAADGSGRDRIYETAL
;
A
#
# COMPACT_ATOMS: atom_id res chain seq x y z
N MET A 1 -29.87 -57.65 -9.50
CA MET A 1 -28.62 -56.87 -9.59
C MET A 1 -28.66 -55.81 -8.49
N LYS A 2 -27.70 -55.83 -7.56
CA LYS A 2 -27.52 -54.80 -6.53
C LYS A 2 -26.17 -54.13 -6.82
N THR A 3 -26.18 -52.83 -7.09
CA THR A 3 -24.97 -52.05 -7.34
C THR A 3 -24.45 -51.54 -5.99
N LEU A 4 -23.24 -51.93 -5.60
CA LEU A 4 -22.52 -51.35 -4.47
C LEU A 4 -21.56 -50.31 -5.05
N ALA A 5 -21.83 -49.02 -4.81
CA ALA A 5 -20.89 -47.96 -5.11
C ALA A 5 -19.82 -47.95 -4.00
N ALA A 6 -18.56 -48.17 -4.38
CA ALA A 6 -17.43 -48.00 -3.48
C ALA A 6 -17.09 -46.51 -3.39
N GLU A 7 -17.22 -45.97 -2.18
CA GLU A 7 -16.71 -44.66 -1.79
C GLU A 7 -15.19 -44.62 -1.98
N LYS A 8 -14.74 -43.89 -2.99
CA LYS A 8 -13.41 -43.25 -3.00
C LYS A 8 -13.55 -41.90 -3.69
N GLU A 9 -14.18 -40.95 -3.02
CA GLU A 9 -13.82 -39.56 -3.24
C GLU A 9 -12.39 -39.38 -2.77
N ALA A 10 -11.46 -39.37 -3.71
CA ALA A 10 -10.14 -38.84 -3.45
C ALA A 10 -10.33 -37.37 -3.07
N VAL A 11 -10.21 -37.07 -1.78
CA VAL A 11 -10.08 -35.70 -1.29
C VAL A 11 -8.85 -35.13 -1.99
N ALA A 12 -9.10 -34.35 -3.05
CA ALA A 12 -8.05 -33.55 -3.65
C ALA A 12 -7.43 -32.74 -2.51
N PRO A 13 -6.10 -32.71 -2.35
CA PRO A 13 -5.49 -31.84 -1.37
C PRO A 13 -5.98 -30.43 -1.71
N CYS A 14 -6.84 -29.90 -0.84
CA CYS A 14 -7.36 -28.56 -0.99
C CYS A 14 -6.13 -27.67 -0.98
N ARG A 15 -5.70 -27.21 -2.16
CA ARG A 15 -4.58 -26.27 -2.27
C ARG A 15 -5.02 -25.06 -1.49
N GLU A 16 -4.51 -24.91 -0.27
CA GLU A 16 -4.56 -23.63 0.42
C GLU A 16 -3.97 -22.63 -0.56
N LYS A 17 -4.83 -21.77 -1.11
CA LYS A 17 -4.37 -20.70 -1.98
C LYS A 17 -3.51 -19.82 -1.11
N VAL A 18 -2.19 -19.88 -1.32
CA VAL A 18 -1.27 -18.87 -0.78
C VAL A 18 -1.87 -17.52 -1.14
N LYS A 19 -2.33 -16.80 -0.12
CA LYS A 19 -3.03 -15.54 -0.29
C LYS A 19 -1.98 -14.50 -0.63
N ASP A 20 -1.70 -14.33 -1.93
CA ASP A 20 -0.85 -13.26 -2.41
C ASP A 20 -1.47 -11.93 -1.96
N ARG A 21 -0.70 -11.15 -1.20
CA ARG A 21 -1.12 -9.83 -0.70
C ARG A 21 -0.42 -8.77 -1.52
N ALA A 22 -1.21 -7.93 -2.19
CA ALA A 22 -0.75 -6.68 -2.77
C ALA A 22 -1.09 -5.53 -1.81
N THR A 23 -0.21 -4.54 -1.72
CA THR A 23 -0.44 -3.32 -0.95
C THR A 23 -0.39 -2.14 -1.91
N ILE A 24 -1.32 -1.21 -1.75
CA ILE A 24 -1.29 0.04 -2.50
C ILE A 24 -1.07 1.20 -1.53
N LEU A 25 -0.13 2.07 -1.88
CA LEU A 25 0.20 3.28 -1.14
C LEU A 25 -0.12 4.48 -1.99
N GLY A 26 -0.69 5.49 -1.35
CA GLY A 26 -0.92 6.78 -1.96
C GLY A 26 -1.23 7.82 -0.91
N CYS A 27 -1.08 9.06 -1.33
CA CYS A 27 -1.62 10.19 -0.59
C CYS A 27 -2.19 11.22 -1.56
N SER A 28 -3.15 11.99 -1.07
CA SER A 28 -3.76 13.08 -1.83
C SER A 28 -4.00 14.27 -0.93
N ASN A 29 -4.06 15.48 -1.50
CA ASN A 29 -4.37 16.66 -0.71
C ASN A 29 -5.81 16.64 -0.21
N ALA A 30 -6.12 17.42 0.83
CA ALA A 30 -7.45 17.47 1.42
C ALA A 30 -8.58 17.71 0.40
N SER A 31 -8.30 18.47 -0.69
CA SER A 31 -9.27 18.72 -1.76
C SER A 31 -9.29 17.65 -2.87
N GLY A 32 -8.41 16.64 -2.81
CA GLY A 32 -8.23 15.59 -3.82
C GLY A 32 -7.71 16.06 -5.19
N SER A 33 -7.32 17.33 -5.33
CA SER A 33 -6.89 17.96 -6.58
C SER A 33 -5.45 17.62 -6.98
N HIS A 34 -4.65 17.22 -6.00
CA HIS A 34 -3.33 16.65 -6.21
C HIS A 34 -3.27 15.29 -5.54
N ARG A 35 -2.87 14.28 -6.31
CA ARG A 35 -2.67 12.91 -5.84
C ARG A 35 -1.26 12.51 -6.20
N VAL A 36 -0.55 11.94 -5.23
CA VAL A 36 0.74 11.30 -5.49
C VAL A 36 0.49 10.05 -6.32
N LYS A 37 1.36 9.75 -7.30
CA LYS A 37 1.26 8.53 -8.09
C LYS A 37 1.27 7.32 -7.14
N MET A 38 0.25 6.47 -7.27
CA MET A 38 0.09 5.33 -6.39
C MET A 38 1.25 4.34 -6.57
N THR A 39 1.64 3.68 -5.48
CA THR A 39 2.66 2.65 -5.46
C THR A 39 2.04 1.31 -5.12
N LEU A 40 2.11 0.38 -6.06
CA LEU A 40 1.74 -1.02 -5.89
C LEU A 40 2.96 -1.79 -5.40
N VAL A 41 2.84 -2.37 -4.21
CA VAL A 41 3.88 -3.16 -3.57
C VAL A 41 3.44 -4.62 -3.48
N GLU A 42 4.26 -5.51 -4.02
CA GLU A 42 3.98 -6.94 -4.07
C GLU A 42 5.19 -7.81 -3.71
N LYS A 43 4.90 -9.00 -3.20
CA LYS A 43 5.91 -10.05 -2.99
C LYS A 43 6.52 -10.61 -4.26
N SER A 44 5.80 -10.54 -5.38
CA SER A 44 6.34 -11.07 -6.62
C SER A 44 7.25 -10.05 -7.27
N LYS A 45 8.44 -10.43 -7.72
CA LYS A 45 9.19 -9.54 -8.61
C LYS A 45 8.48 -9.38 -9.95
N ASN A 46 7.91 -10.46 -10.49
CA ASN A 46 7.27 -10.53 -11.80
C ASN A 46 5.97 -11.33 -11.72
N PRO A 47 4.86 -10.68 -11.30
CA PRO A 47 3.59 -11.36 -11.13
C PRO A 47 3.09 -11.80 -12.49
N ARG A 48 2.40 -12.94 -12.53
CA ARG A 48 1.93 -13.55 -13.78
C ARG A 48 1.01 -12.63 -14.59
N CYS A 49 0.27 -11.75 -13.91
CA CYS A 49 -0.58 -10.74 -14.54
C CYS A 49 0.19 -9.64 -15.28
N PHE A 50 1.47 -9.42 -14.96
CA PHE A 50 2.35 -8.47 -15.65
C PHE A 50 3.32 -9.14 -16.62
N LYS A 51 3.05 -10.39 -17.01
CA LYS A 51 3.83 -11.05 -18.06
C LYS A 51 3.72 -10.23 -19.36
N ASN A 52 4.86 -9.87 -19.94
CA ASN A 52 4.97 -9.04 -21.15
C ASN A 52 4.44 -7.60 -20.98
N VAL A 53 4.19 -7.14 -19.75
CA VAL A 53 3.82 -5.75 -19.49
C VAL A 53 5.08 -4.93 -19.17
N ASN A 54 5.25 -3.80 -19.84
CA ASN A 54 6.28 -2.84 -19.46
C ASN A 54 5.86 -2.14 -18.15
N LYS A 55 6.52 -2.49 -17.04
CA LYS A 55 6.19 -1.93 -15.72
C LYS A 55 6.45 -0.43 -15.61
N THR A 56 7.38 0.12 -16.38
CA THR A 56 7.62 1.58 -16.36
C THR A 56 6.50 2.36 -17.04
N ALA A 57 5.72 1.70 -17.90
CA ALA A 57 4.54 2.28 -18.54
C ALA A 57 3.27 2.16 -17.66
N LEU A 58 3.36 1.53 -16.48
CA LEU A 58 2.21 1.42 -15.59
C LEU A 58 1.82 2.81 -15.02
N PRO A 59 0.50 3.04 -14.82
CA PRO A 59 0.01 4.25 -14.16
C PRO A 59 0.34 4.29 -12.66
N VAL A 60 0.96 3.24 -12.12
CA VAL A 60 1.42 3.11 -10.73
C VAL A 60 2.92 2.82 -10.69
N HIS A 61 3.58 3.16 -9.58
CA HIS A 61 4.91 2.63 -9.31
C HIS A 61 4.79 1.18 -8.88
N TYR A 62 5.53 0.28 -9.53
CA TYR A 62 5.59 -1.12 -9.13
C TYR A 62 6.85 -1.37 -8.29
N VAL A 63 6.68 -1.75 -7.04
CA VAL A 63 7.77 -2.07 -6.11
C VAL A 63 7.63 -3.52 -5.68
N HIS A 64 8.76 -4.21 -5.61
CA HIS A 64 8.82 -5.59 -5.14
C HIS A 64 9.61 -5.64 -3.83
N HIS A 65 9.03 -6.25 -2.80
CA HIS A 65 9.71 -6.60 -1.55
C HIS A 65 9.55 -8.09 -1.25
N GLU A 66 10.62 -8.75 -0.82
CA GLU A 66 10.59 -10.18 -0.47
C GLU A 66 9.83 -10.46 0.83
N SER A 67 9.76 -9.49 1.75
CA SER A 67 9.02 -9.56 3.00
C SER A 67 7.56 -9.11 2.86
N ASP A 68 6.69 -9.59 3.76
CA ASP A 68 5.35 -8.99 3.91
C ASP A 68 5.48 -7.50 4.27
N TRP A 69 4.63 -6.67 3.67
CA TRP A 69 4.50 -5.21 3.83
C TRP A 69 4.35 -4.71 5.27
N THR A 70 4.27 -5.60 6.26
CA THR A 70 4.16 -5.26 7.68
C THR A 70 5.37 -4.52 8.26
N ASN A 71 6.40 -4.20 7.46
CA ASN A 71 7.61 -3.53 7.94
C ASN A 71 7.62 -2.04 7.60
N SER A 72 7.94 -1.23 8.61
CA SER A 72 8.07 0.23 8.55
C SER A 72 9.10 0.70 7.52
N SER A 73 10.08 -0.15 7.18
CA SER A 73 11.10 0.12 6.15
C SER A 73 10.49 0.41 4.77
N SER A 74 9.47 -0.36 4.37
CA SER A 74 8.90 -0.20 3.02
C SER A 74 8.05 1.06 2.91
N PHE A 75 7.42 1.50 4.01
CA PHE A 75 6.76 2.81 4.06
C PHE A 75 7.79 3.94 4.00
N LEU A 76 8.92 3.81 4.69
CA LEU A 76 10.00 4.79 4.68
C LEU A 76 10.57 4.97 3.27
N GLU A 77 10.85 3.88 2.56
CA GLU A 77 11.30 3.91 1.15
C GLU A 77 10.26 4.62 0.26
N TRP A 78 8.98 4.24 0.35
CA TRP A 78 7.93 4.94 -0.39
C TRP A 78 7.86 6.43 -0.07
N PHE A 79 7.98 6.80 1.21
CA PHE A 79 7.93 8.18 1.65
C PHE A 79 9.05 9.01 1.01
N HIS A 80 10.29 8.53 1.07
CA HIS A 80 11.44 9.27 0.53
C HIS A 80 11.53 9.25 -0.98
N ASP A 81 11.25 8.11 -1.61
CA ASP A 81 11.52 7.91 -3.04
C ASP A 81 10.34 8.28 -3.94
N CYS A 82 9.11 8.17 -3.43
CA CYS A 82 7.89 8.45 -4.20
C CYS A 82 7.16 9.70 -3.69
N SER A 83 6.82 9.75 -2.40
CA SER A 83 5.96 10.79 -1.85
C SER A 83 6.64 12.16 -1.80
N VAL A 84 7.82 12.25 -1.18
CA VAL A 84 8.56 13.52 -1.00
C VAL A 84 8.85 14.25 -2.32
N PRO A 85 9.34 13.59 -3.40
CA PRO A 85 9.58 14.26 -4.67
C PRO A 85 8.32 14.86 -5.30
N GLU A 86 7.20 14.14 -5.26
CA GLU A 86 5.94 14.60 -5.85
C GLU A 86 5.34 15.75 -5.05
N VAL A 87 5.32 15.64 -3.72
CA VAL A 87 4.84 16.72 -2.84
C VAL A 87 5.70 17.97 -3.03
N LYS A 88 7.04 17.84 -3.07
CA LYS A 88 7.94 18.98 -3.34
C LYS A 88 7.66 19.63 -4.70
N LYS A 89 7.42 18.83 -5.74
CA LYS A 89 7.07 19.34 -7.08
C LYS A 89 5.76 20.12 -7.05
N ASN A 90 4.75 19.62 -6.34
CA ASN A 90 3.47 20.29 -6.20
C ASN A 90 3.56 21.58 -5.37
N LEU A 91 4.30 21.56 -4.25
CA LEU A 91 4.58 22.74 -3.45
C LEU A 91 5.23 23.85 -4.28
N LYS A 92 6.23 23.52 -5.09
CA LYS A 92 6.87 24.47 -6.02
C LYS A 92 5.87 25.04 -7.02
N LYS A 93 5.02 24.20 -7.62
CA LYS A 93 3.98 24.62 -8.58
C LYS A 93 2.99 25.60 -7.94
N LEU A 94 2.61 25.35 -6.70
CA LEU A 94 1.64 26.16 -5.94
C LEU A 94 2.30 27.34 -5.20
N LYS A 95 3.62 27.51 -5.28
CA LYS A 95 4.41 28.51 -4.52
C LYS A 95 4.21 28.40 -3.00
N LEU A 96 4.02 27.17 -2.50
CA LEU A 96 3.90 26.84 -1.09
C LEU A 96 5.26 26.35 -0.54
N LYS A 97 5.47 26.50 0.77
CA LYS A 97 6.74 26.15 1.43
C LYS A 97 6.71 24.83 2.19
N LYS A 98 5.56 24.44 2.73
CA LYS A 98 5.42 23.28 3.61
C LYS A 98 4.12 22.52 3.32
N ALA A 99 4.13 21.22 3.60
CA ALA A 99 2.98 20.35 3.63
C ALA A 99 2.93 19.59 4.98
N ILE A 100 1.74 19.14 5.35
CA ILE A 100 1.54 18.24 6.48
C ILE A 100 1.05 16.91 5.92
N LEU A 101 1.71 15.80 6.26
CA LEU A 101 1.25 14.44 5.95
C LEU A 101 0.52 13.88 7.18
N LEU A 102 -0.79 13.75 7.08
CA LEU A 102 -1.61 13.15 8.13
C LEU A 102 -1.73 11.64 7.91
N MET A 103 -1.39 10.84 8.91
CA MET A 103 -1.31 9.38 8.84
C MET A 103 -2.24 8.72 9.85
N ASP A 104 -2.73 7.52 9.54
CA ASP A 104 -3.42 6.68 10.52
C ASP A 104 -2.41 6.09 11.52
N ASN A 105 -2.91 5.58 12.65
CA ASN A 105 -2.05 4.98 13.67
C ASN A 105 -1.82 3.47 13.43
N ALA A 106 -1.70 3.02 12.18
CA ALA A 106 -1.46 1.61 11.89
C ALA A 106 -0.05 1.17 12.33
N PRO A 107 0.12 -0.07 12.85
CA PRO A 107 1.41 -0.58 13.30
C PRO A 107 2.50 -0.65 12.22
N ALA A 108 2.12 -0.57 10.94
CA ALA A 108 3.05 -0.57 9.82
C ALA A 108 3.70 0.80 9.58
N HIS A 109 3.21 1.88 10.20
CA HIS A 109 3.81 3.19 10.07
C HIS A 109 5.08 3.30 10.92
N PRO A 110 6.18 3.81 10.35
CA PRO A 110 7.37 4.15 11.12
C PRO A 110 7.08 5.31 12.07
N ASP A 111 7.96 5.46 13.07
CA ASP A 111 7.95 6.63 13.94
C ASP A 111 8.10 7.92 13.10
N VAL A 112 7.31 8.94 13.44
CA VAL A 112 7.37 10.28 12.82
C VAL A 112 8.78 10.87 12.87
N GLU A 113 9.58 10.52 13.89
CA GLU A 113 10.97 10.97 13.99
C GLU A 113 11.86 10.48 12.84
N THR A 114 11.49 9.37 12.20
CA THR A 114 12.20 8.82 11.03
C THR A 114 11.68 9.40 9.71
N LEU A 115 10.45 9.93 9.69
CA LEU A 115 9.82 10.53 8.51
C LEU A 115 10.18 12.00 8.34
N LYS A 116 11.47 12.27 8.14
CA LYS A 116 12.01 13.64 8.03
C LYS A 116 12.14 14.09 6.58
N ALA A 117 11.47 15.19 6.26
CA ALA A 117 11.73 15.97 5.06
C ALA A 117 11.55 17.47 5.36
N GLU A 118 12.48 18.32 4.95
CA GLU A 118 12.48 19.77 5.29
C GLU A 118 11.17 20.51 4.99
N SER A 119 10.40 20.01 4.03
CA SER A 119 9.16 20.63 3.51
C SER A 119 7.91 19.85 3.88
N ILE A 120 8.01 18.72 4.60
CA ILE A 120 6.87 17.87 4.96
C ILE A 120 6.96 17.52 6.44
N THR A 121 5.90 17.86 7.17
CA THR A 121 5.73 17.47 8.57
C THR A 121 4.75 16.31 8.64
N CYS A 122 5.16 15.19 9.22
CA CYS A 122 4.29 14.03 9.38
C CYS A 122 3.61 14.09 10.76
N ILE A 123 2.31 13.81 10.82
CA ILE A 123 1.54 13.75 12.06
C ILE A 123 0.60 12.55 12.03
N PHE A 124 0.36 11.94 13.19
CA PHE A 124 -0.66 10.90 13.35
C PHE A 124 -2.02 11.50 13.70
N MET A 125 -3.08 10.90 13.18
CA MET A 125 -4.44 11.20 13.59
C MET A 125 -4.64 10.89 15.09
N PRO A 126 -5.54 11.61 15.78
CA PRO A 126 -5.93 11.26 17.14
C PRO A 126 -6.46 9.83 17.20
N PRO A 127 -6.11 9.04 18.24
CA PRO A 127 -6.46 7.61 18.33
C PRO A 127 -7.96 7.30 18.18
N GLU A 128 -8.80 8.27 18.53
CA GLU A 128 -10.28 8.19 18.54
C GLU A 128 -10.90 8.12 17.13
N HIS A 129 -10.18 8.54 16.09
CA HIS A 129 -10.69 8.64 14.71
C HIS A 129 -10.29 7.46 13.80
N ASN A 130 -9.55 6.47 14.33
CA ASN A 130 -9.01 5.35 13.54
C ASN A 130 -10.08 4.46 12.88
N ARG A 131 -11.29 4.39 13.44
CA ARG A 131 -12.31 3.41 13.01
C ARG A 131 -12.98 3.73 11.67
N HIS A 132 -12.93 4.98 11.20
CA HIS A 132 -13.60 5.39 9.95
C HIS A 132 -12.67 5.33 8.72
N PHE A 133 -11.35 5.39 8.91
CA PHE A 133 -10.35 5.42 7.83
C PHE A 133 -9.60 4.10 7.66
N ALA A 134 -9.60 3.22 8.66
CA ALA A 134 -9.07 1.88 8.51
C ALA A 134 -10.01 1.05 7.61
N ALA A 135 -9.52 0.65 6.43
CA ALA A 135 -10.17 -0.38 5.62
C ALA A 135 -10.49 -1.59 6.50
N ASP A 136 -11.68 -2.16 6.32
CA ASP A 136 -12.23 -3.18 7.19
C ASP A 136 -11.24 -4.32 7.49
N GLY A 137 -11.37 -4.89 8.69
CA GLY A 137 -10.50 -5.96 9.19
C GLY A 137 -10.56 -7.28 8.43
N SER A 138 -11.04 -7.34 7.18
CA SER A 138 -11.15 -8.57 6.39
C SER A 138 -9.89 -8.92 5.58
N GLY A 139 -8.84 -8.10 5.62
CA GLY A 139 -7.53 -8.44 5.05
C GLY A 139 -7.59 -8.79 3.56
N ARG A 140 -8.40 -8.05 2.81
CA ARG A 140 -8.43 -8.03 1.35
C ARG A 140 -8.12 -6.60 0.94
N ASP A 141 -6.97 -6.44 0.28
CA ASP A 141 -6.45 -5.18 -0.26
C ASP A 141 -6.29 -4.06 0.79
N ARG A 142 -5.15 -4.06 1.50
CA ARG A 142 -4.79 -2.88 2.32
C ARG A 142 -4.35 -1.76 1.39
N ILE A 143 -5.29 -0.90 1.04
CA ILE A 143 -5.02 0.45 0.55
C ILE A 143 -4.76 1.28 1.79
N TYR A 144 -3.52 1.71 2.01
CA TYR A 144 -3.25 2.78 2.98
C TYR A 144 -3.50 4.09 2.24
N GLU A 145 -4.70 4.62 2.37
CA GLU A 145 -5.05 5.96 1.91
C GLU A 145 -4.61 6.94 3.00
N THR A 146 -3.38 7.44 2.87
CA THR A 146 -2.87 8.50 3.74
C THR A 146 -3.47 9.83 3.25
N ALA A 147 -4.59 10.24 3.83
CA ALA A 147 -5.25 11.51 3.49
C ALA A 147 -4.51 12.68 4.15
N LEU A 148 -4.13 13.71 3.37
CA LEU A 148 -3.55 14.98 3.86
C LEU A 148 -4.55 15.81 4.67
#